data_AF-A0A7J3NLE0-F1
#
_entry.id   AF-A0A7J3NLE0-F1
#
_cell.length_a   1.000
_cell.length_b   1.000
_cell.length_c   1.000
_cell.angle_alpha   90.00
_cell.angle_beta   90.00
_cell.angle_gamma   90.00
#
_symmetry.space_group_name_H-M   'P 1'
#
loop_
_entity.id
_entity.type
_entity.pdbx_description
1 polymer ?
#
loop_
_entity_poly.entity_id
_entity_poly.type
_entity_poly.pdbx_seq_one_letter_code
_entity_poly.pdbx_strand_id
1 'polypeptide(L)'
;MLVLEDERGRKVRVFVVDFHTHLGKEKVLDARGEVFRSNTPKQTVDFYHRLQFELRASMEAVPSSYRYRLTAPVTEPPKALGWFYGALGGSWGWTVDQFVAFPFNDYRAYSTTPSFTIPNDMVLKRSLSLPFSPRMFGFVRVDPHDGEAAVREVERCASMGARGLKLHPISQNFLDEVNSREVRGVVAAAVNRGLPVLFDCRYYATAEDIYELVQALRSEVGRRSFAVVLGHSSMEYTRNGLYEIFKDPNIYGDTSGLRGDDVRVFLRKLRDNLDDDWSRKILFGTDFNYFTIPQAVDFLSYLFTWEFYDELDAGLRDVERILAGNALSIIKPHVEPLGRLEAARLEGDAGEAFTRTVFRRAGEMASRKMVETLTYDPIVSAGGRVDERSFIASLRGSKTRGVTLIVRGRGKVVLASTVDAQDADANLRRRGTERYSELIRSALTGGAARADSGSEAEKLVDRWLQIA
;
A
#
# COMPACT_ATOMS: atom_id res chain seq x y z
N MET A 1 0.96 13.35 3.41
CA MET A 1 0.78 13.14 4.85
C MET A 1 -0.19 14.18 5.34
N LEU A 2 -1.16 13.74 6.14
CA LEU A 2 -2.01 14.64 6.91
C LEU A 2 -1.17 15.31 7.99
N VAL A 3 -1.36 16.62 8.16
CA VAL A 3 -0.67 17.41 9.17
C VAL A 3 -1.68 17.85 10.22
N LEU A 4 -1.50 17.30 11.41
CA LEU A 4 -2.34 17.51 12.57
C LEU A 4 -1.60 18.38 13.58
N GLU A 5 -2.34 19.06 14.43
CA GLU A 5 -1.84 19.77 15.59
C GLU A 5 -2.51 19.19 16.84
N ASP A 6 -1.69 18.83 17.83
CA ASP A 6 -2.19 18.41 19.14
C ASP A 6 -2.56 19.62 20.01
N GLU A 7 -3.15 19.36 21.17
CA GLU A 7 -3.58 20.40 22.12
C GLU A 7 -2.46 21.31 22.63
N ARG A 8 -1.21 20.87 22.50
CA ARG A 8 -0.01 21.65 22.91
C ARG A 8 0.59 22.43 21.74
N GLY A 9 -0.09 22.49 20.59
CA GLY A 9 0.40 23.15 19.39
C GLY A 9 1.50 22.37 18.67
N ARG A 10 1.72 21.09 18.99
CA ARG A 10 2.77 20.28 18.34
C ARG A 10 2.22 19.68 17.06
N LYS A 11 2.95 19.89 15.96
CA LYS A 11 2.63 19.31 14.66
C LYS A 11 2.97 17.82 14.62
N VAL A 12 1.98 17.01 14.25
CA VAL A 12 2.08 15.58 13.98
C VAL A 12 1.82 15.34 12.50
N ARG A 13 2.59 14.44 11.90
CA ARG A 13 2.44 14.06 10.49
C ARG A 13 2.03 12.60 10.45
N VAL A 14 0.90 12.33 9.81
CA VAL A 14 0.36 10.98 9.67
C VAL A 14 0.43 10.57 8.20
N PHE A 15 1.14 9.46 7.95
CA PHE A 15 1.20 8.84 6.63
C PHE A 15 -0.10 8.08 6.40
N VAL A 16 -0.66 8.16 5.19
CA VAL A 16 -1.95 7.54 4.87
C VAL A 16 -1.83 6.66 3.62
N VAL A 17 -2.32 5.44 3.72
CA VAL A 17 -2.42 4.46 2.64
C VAL A 17 -3.87 4.07 2.45
N ASP A 18 -4.41 4.32 1.26
CA ASP A 18 -5.73 3.82 0.87
C ASP A 18 -5.58 2.40 0.32
N PHE A 19 -6.02 1.41 1.07
CA PHE A 19 -5.86 0.00 0.75
C PHE A 19 -6.88 -0.51 -0.29
N HIS A 20 -7.84 0.31 -0.73
CA HIS A 20 -8.91 -0.18 -1.60
C HIS A 20 -9.31 0.87 -2.64
N THR A 21 -8.83 0.73 -3.89
CA THR A 21 -9.33 1.52 -5.03
C THR A 21 -9.36 0.68 -6.31
N HIS A 22 -10.14 1.07 -7.31
CA HIS A 22 -10.21 0.38 -8.60
C HIS A 22 -9.72 1.26 -9.75
N LEU A 23 -9.17 0.64 -10.78
CA LEU A 23 -8.72 1.27 -12.01
C LEU A 23 -9.22 0.50 -13.24
N GLY A 24 -9.33 1.20 -14.35
CA GLY A 24 -9.76 0.64 -15.63
C GLY A 24 -11.18 1.08 -15.98
N LYS A 25 -11.93 0.18 -16.63
CA LYS A 25 -13.30 0.47 -17.07
C LYS A 25 -14.22 -0.72 -16.84
N GLU A 26 -15.33 -0.48 -16.16
CA GLU A 26 -16.41 -1.44 -15.94
C GLU A 26 -17.64 -1.01 -16.74
N LYS A 27 -18.33 -1.98 -17.34
CA LYS A 27 -19.68 -1.75 -17.87
C LYS A 27 -20.68 -1.74 -16.72
N VAL A 28 -21.48 -0.69 -16.63
CA VAL A 28 -22.57 -0.58 -15.66
C VAL A 28 -23.86 -0.24 -16.39
N LEU A 29 -24.98 -0.74 -15.89
CA LEU A 29 -26.31 -0.39 -16.41
C LEU A 29 -26.83 0.81 -15.62
N ASP A 30 -27.23 1.85 -16.34
CA ASP A 30 -27.98 2.97 -15.78
C ASP A 30 -29.38 3.06 -16.42
N ALA A 31 -30.19 4.04 -15.99
CA ALA A 31 -31.55 4.23 -16.49
C ALA A 31 -31.63 4.54 -18.00
N ARG A 32 -30.51 4.84 -18.67
CA ARG A 32 -30.40 5.20 -20.09
C ARG A 32 -29.66 4.15 -20.92
N GLY A 33 -29.15 3.07 -20.32
CA GLY A 33 -28.52 1.94 -21.00
C GLY A 33 -27.16 1.56 -20.42
N GLU A 34 -26.30 0.98 -21.27
CA GLU A 34 -24.93 0.65 -20.90
C GLU A 34 -24.06 1.92 -20.84
N VAL A 35 -23.49 2.20 -19.67
CA VAL A 35 -22.48 3.24 -19.49
C VAL A 35 -21.20 2.63 -18.90
N PHE A 36 -20.08 3.35 -18.99
CA PHE A 36 -18.82 2.89 -18.44
C PHE A 36 -18.47 3.66 -17.17
N ARG A 37 -18.40 2.95 -16.04
CA ARG A 37 -17.66 3.44 -14.88
C ARG A 37 -16.18 3.33 -15.20
N SER A 38 -15.41 4.38 -14.97
CA SER A 38 -13.97 4.36 -15.18
C SER A 38 -13.23 5.11 -14.09
N ASN A 39 -11.99 4.69 -13.86
CA ASN A 39 -11.09 5.37 -12.97
C ASN A 39 -9.65 5.25 -13.48
N THR A 40 -8.89 6.32 -13.27
CA THR A 40 -7.47 6.44 -13.62
C THR A 40 -6.68 6.84 -12.38
N PRO A 41 -5.36 6.59 -12.35
CA PRO A 41 -4.53 7.03 -11.22
C PRO A 41 -4.66 8.54 -10.95
N LYS A 42 -4.81 9.37 -12.01
CA LYS A 42 -5.00 10.82 -11.86
C LYS A 42 -6.33 11.17 -11.19
N GLN A 43 -7.43 10.52 -11.58
CA GLN A 43 -8.74 10.73 -10.95
C GLN A 43 -8.73 10.31 -9.47
N THR A 44 -8.01 9.25 -9.12
CA THR A 44 -7.81 8.80 -7.74
C THR A 44 -7.03 9.85 -6.93
N VAL A 45 -5.95 10.40 -7.49
CA VAL A 45 -5.21 11.51 -6.87
C VAL A 45 -6.07 12.77 -6.72
N ASP A 46 -6.90 13.09 -7.71
CA ASP A 46 -7.81 14.23 -7.65
C ASP A 46 -8.89 14.07 -6.58
N PHE A 47 -9.38 12.85 -6.39
CA PHE A 47 -10.26 12.51 -5.27
C PHE A 47 -9.59 12.81 -3.92
N TYR A 48 -8.33 12.40 -3.72
CA TYR A 48 -7.58 12.73 -2.49
C TYR A 48 -7.33 14.22 -2.33
N HIS A 49 -7.07 14.94 -3.43
CA HIS A 49 -6.93 16.40 -3.38
C HIS A 49 -8.21 17.09 -2.92
N ARG A 50 -9.39 16.59 -3.33
CA ARG A 50 -10.69 17.11 -2.88
C ARG A 50 -10.99 16.74 -1.43
N LEU A 51 -10.65 15.51 -1.03
CA LEU A 51 -10.88 15.00 0.32
C LEU A 51 -10.35 15.92 1.43
N GLN A 52 -9.21 16.60 1.23
CA GLN A 52 -8.66 17.50 2.25
C GLN A 52 -9.56 18.69 2.57
N PHE A 53 -10.33 19.19 1.59
CA PHE A 53 -11.19 20.36 1.76
C PHE A 53 -12.46 19.96 2.52
N GLU A 54 -13.05 18.82 2.17
CA GLU A 54 -14.23 18.29 2.86
C GLU A 54 -13.90 17.84 4.28
N LEU A 55 -12.74 17.20 4.49
CA LEU A 55 -12.27 16.84 5.82
C LEU A 55 -12.06 18.09 6.70
N ARG A 56 -11.46 19.14 6.13
CA ARG A 56 -11.32 20.44 6.80
C ARG A 56 -12.67 21.04 7.16
N ALA A 57 -13.58 21.14 6.21
CA ALA A 57 -14.91 21.72 6.42
C ALA A 57 -15.67 20.96 7.51
N SER A 58 -15.62 19.63 7.49
CA SER A 58 -16.24 18.76 8.51
C SER A 58 -15.67 19.00 9.91
N MET A 59 -14.34 19.08 10.05
CA MET A 59 -13.70 19.30 11.34
C MET A 59 -13.88 20.73 11.87
N GLU A 60 -13.86 21.73 11.00
CA GLU A 60 -14.07 23.14 11.35
C GLU A 60 -15.53 23.46 11.72
N ALA A 61 -16.50 22.63 11.29
CA ALA A 61 -17.90 22.79 11.64
C ALA A 61 -18.18 22.56 13.14
N VAL A 62 -17.46 21.63 13.78
CA VAL A 62 -17.59 21.35 15.22
C VAL A 62 -16.22 21.13 15.88
N PRO A 63 -15.37 22.17 16.00
CA PRO A 63 -13.97 22.02 16.41
C PRO A 63 -13.80 21.45 17.82
N SER A 64 -14.79 21.65 18.70
CA SER A 64 -14.78 21.14 20.08
C SER A 64 -14.86 19.62 20.17
N SER A 65 -15.33 18.93 19.11
CA SER A 65 -15.39 17.47 19.07
C SER A 65 -14.04 16.81 18.82
N TYR A 66 -13.04 17.57 18.38
CA TYR A 66 -11.77 17.02 17.91
C TYR A 66 -10.61 17.28 18.87
N ARG A 67 -9.87 16.20 19.17
CA ARG A 67 -8.62 16.24 19.92
C ARG A 67 -7.46 16.78 19.09
N TYR A 68 -7.46 16.45 17.79
CA TYR A 68 -6.49 16.94 16.83
C TYR A 68 -7.13 17.94 15.87
N ARG A 69 -6.41 19.01 15.56
CA ARG A 69 -6.83 19.99 14.56
C ARG A 69 -6.03 19.84 13.28
N LEU A 70 -6.62 20.18 12.14
CA LEU A 70 -5.87 20.26 10.88
C LEU A 70 -5.07 21.57 10.82
N THR A 71 -3.82 21.51 10.36
CA THR A 71 -3.00 22.71 10.20
C THR A 71 -3.26 23.42 8.86
N ALA A 72 -2.65 24.60 8.70
CA ALA A 72 -2.41 25.20 7.39
C ALA A 72 -0.90 25.09 7.05
N PRO A 73 -0.51 24.35 6.00
CA PRO A 73 -1.34 23.53 5.10
C PRO A 73 -1.93 22.26 5.78
N VAL A 74 -3.00 21.69 5.21
CA VAL A 74 -3.63 20.43 5.71
C VAL A 74 -2.73 19.23 5.47
N THR A 75 -2.00 19.26 4.35
CA THR A 75 -1.21 18.13 3.88
C THR A 75 0.19 18.58 3.46
N GLU A 76 1.16 17.70 3.68
CA GLU A 76 2.56 17.84 3.22
C GLU A 76 3.00 16.52 2.58
N PRO A 77 3.80 16.52 1.50
CA PRO A 77 4.38 15.29 0.98
C PRO A 77 5.35 14.66 2.00
N PRO A 78 5.50 13.31 1.99
CA PRO A 78 6.65 12.65 2.62
C PRO A 78 7.94 13.25 2.09
N LYS A 79 8.95 13.50 2.93
CA LYS A 79 10.14 14.30 2.55
C LYS A 79 10.77 13.86 1.22
N ALA A 80 11.03 12.55 1.08
CA ALA A 80 11.61 11.96 -0.12
C ALA A 80 10.78 12.23 -1.38
N LEU A 81 9.48 11.97 -1.30
CA LEU A 81 8.56 12.22 -2.40
C LEU A 81 8.36 13.71 -2.68
N GLY A 82 8.44 14.57 -1.65
CA GLY A 82 8.39 16.03 -1.81
C GLY A 82 9.50 16.54 -2.71
N TRP A 83 10.73 16.03 -2.57
CA TRP A 83 11.83 16.39 -3.47
C TRP A 83 11.65 15.85 -4.89
N PHE A 84 11.14 14.63 -5.04
CA PHE A 84 10.86 14.03 -6.35
C PHE A 84 9.76 14.79 -7.10
N TYR A 85 8.58 14.93 -6.50
CA TYR A 85 7.44 15.59 -7.12
C TYR A 85 7.63 17.11 -7.25
N GLY A 86 8.43 17.73 -6.37
CA GLY A 86 8.85 19.12 -6.52
C GLY A 86 9.70 19.34 -7.78
N ALA A 87 10.61 18.41 -8.09
CA ALA A 87 11.42 18.45 -9.32
C ALA A 87 10.61 18.08 -10.57
N LEU A 88 9.63 17.17 -10.44
CA LEU A 88 8.73 16.81 -11.53
C LEU A 88 7.74 17.95 -11.87
N GLY A 89 7.39 18.77 -10.88
CA GLY A 89 6.41 19.85 -10.98
C GLY A 89 4.96 19.36 -10.87
N GLY A 90 4.01 20.29 -10.71
CA GLY A 90 2.57 20.01 -10.62
C GLY A 90 2.03 19.87 -9.20
N SER A 91 0.70 19.67 -9.10
CA SER A 91 -0.02 19.44 -7.84
C SER A 91 -0.47 17.99 -7.74
N TRP A 92 -0.14 17.35 -6.62
CA TRP A 92 -0.23 15.89 -6.48
C TRP A 92 -1.15 15.39 -5.36
N GLY A 93 -1.75 16.26 -4.54
CA GLY A 93 -2.70 15.88 -3.46
C GLY A 93 -2.14 14.89 -2.42
N TRP A 94 -1.94 15.33 -1.17
CA TRP A 94 -1.20 14.56 -0.16
C TRP A 94 -2.02 14.10 1.05
N THR A 95 -3.35 14.08 0.92
CA THR A 95 -4.27 13.53 1.93
C THR A 95 -4.05 12.03 2.09
N VAL A 96 -3.78 11.34 0.97
CA VAL A 96 -3.37 9.95 0.90
C VAL A 96 -2.01 9.89 0.22
N ASP A 97 -1.03 9.29 0.87
CA ASP A 97 0.35 9.23 0.41
C ASP A 97 0.55 8.14 -0.64
N GLN A 98 -0.01 6.96 -0.39
CA GLN A 98 0.03 5.82 -1.30
C GLN A 98 -1.33 5.12 -1.37
N PHE A 99 -1.58 4.35 -2.41
CA PHE A 99 -2.85 3.66 -2.59
C PHE A 99 -2.68 2.33 -3.31
N VAL A 100 -3.48 1.34 -2.90
CA VAL A 100 -3.66 0.08 -3.61
C VAL A 100 -4.68 0.27 -4.71
N ALA A 101 -4.43 -0.33 -5.87
CA ALA A 101 -5.32 -0.29 -7.02
C ALA A 101 -5.55 -1.70 -7.57
N PHE A 102 -6.81 -2.06 -7.74
CA PHE A 102 -7.28 -3.28 -8.40
C PHE A 102 -7.79 -2.96 -9.80
N PRO A 103 -7.84 -3.95 -10.70
CA PRO A 103 -8.72 -3.85 -11.85
C PRO A 103 -10.19 -3.91 -11.42
N PHE A 104 -11.03 -3.11 -12.09
CA PHE A 104 -12.49 -3.32 -12.08
C PHE A 104 -12.87 -4.75 -12.52
N ASN A 105 -14.16 -5.10 -12.46
CA ASN A 105 -14.68 -6.17 -13.30
C ASN A 105 -14.68 -5.68 -14.76
N ASP A 106 -13.46 -5.53 -15.30
CA ASP A 106 -13.20 -4.81 -16.53
C ASP A 106 -13.95 -5.47 -17.69
N TYR A 107 -14.46 -4.68 -18.63
CA TYR A 107 -15.19 -5.23 -19.77
C TYR A 107 -14.36 -6.19 -20.64
N ARG A 108 -13.03 -6.22 -20.45
CA ARG A 108 -12.09 -7.15 -21.09
C ARG A 108 -11.58 -8.24 -20.15
N ALA A 109 -12.14 -8.38 -18.95
CA ALA A 109 -11.71 -9.40 -18.00
C ALA A 109 -11.78 -10.80 -18.62
N TYR A 110 -12.84 -11.12 -19.36
CA TYR A 110 -13.06 -12.44 -19.94
C TYR A 110 -12.71 -12.53 -21.43
N SER A 111 -11.93 -11.60 -21.97
CA SER A 111 -11.53 -11.62 -23.39
C SER A 111 -10.21 -12.38 -23.64
N THR A 112 -9.65 -13.01 -22.62
CA THR A 112 -8.41 -13.81 -22.67
C THR A 112 -8.56 -15.05 -21.82
N THR A 113 -7.71 -16.05 -22.06
CA THR A 113 -7.52 -17.19 -21.16
C THR A 113 -6.05 -17.23 -20.73
N PRO A 114 -5.73 -17.08 -19.43
CA PRO A 114 -6.65 -16.89 -18.32
C PRO A 114 -7.36 -15.53 -18.36
N SER A 115 -8.53 -15.48 -17.72
CA SER A 115 -9.29 -14.27 -17.49
C SER A 115 -8.46 -13.28 -16.68
N PHE A 116 -8.80 -12.00 -16.80
CA PHE A 116 -8.15 -10.84 -16.21
C PHE A 116 -6.73 -10.50 -16.70
N THR A 117 -6.15 -11.24 -17.65
CA THR A 117 -4.79 -10.96 -18.18
C THR A 117 -4.62 -9.50 -18.65
N ILE A 118 -5.54 -9.00 -19.49
CA ILE A 118 -5.50 -7.62 -20.01
C ILE A 118 -5.63 -6.56 -18.90
N PRO A 119 -6.66 -6.62 -18.02
CA PRO A 119 -6.77 -5.65 -16.94
C PRO A 119 -5.61 -5.71 -15.94
N ASN A 120 -5.05 -6.89 -15.66
CA ASN A 120 -3.86 -7.05 -14.81
C ASN A 120 -2.65 -6.33 -15.43
N ASP A 121 -2.34 -6.57 -16.70
CA ASP A 121 -1.23 -5.93 -17.39
C ASP A 121 -1.37 -4.39 -17.38
N MET A 122 -2.59 -3.88 -17.51
CA MET A 122 -2.87 -2.45 -17.42
C MET A 122 -2.56 -1.91 -16.01
N VAL A 123 -3.08 -2.53 -14.96
CA VAL A 123 -2.85 -2.08 -13.56
C VAL A 123 -1.37 -2.16 -13.21
N LEU A 124 -0.70 -3.26 -13.53
CA LEU A 124 0.72 -3.45 -13.28
C LEU A 124 1.55 -2.39 -14.00
N LYS A 125 1.30 -2.17 -15.29
CA LYS A 125 1.98 -1.12 -16.06
C LYS A 125 1.80 0.25 -15.41
N ARG A 126 0.59 0.61 -14.98
CA ARG A 126 0.32 1.89 -14.32
C ARG A 126 1.00 2.00 -12.94
N SER A 127 1.01 0.93 -12.15
CA SER A 127 1.67 0.89 -10.84
C SER A 127 3.20 0.97 -10.92
N LEU A 128 3.78 0.65 -12.08
CA LEU A 128 5.23 0.69 -12.31
C LEU A 128 5.65 1.83 -13.25
N SER A 129 4.74 2.72 -13.63
CA SER A 129 5.06 3.87 -14.48
C SER A 129 5.03 5.16 -13.67
N LEU A 130 5.98 6.05 -13.95
CA LEU A 130 5.91 7.42 -13.48
C LEU A 130 4.71 8.16 -14.10
N PRO A 131 4.09 9.11 -13.38
CA PRO A 131 4.49 9.62 -12.06
C PRO A 131 3.88 8.87 -10.87
N PHE A 132 3.17 7.76 -11.08
CA PHE A 132 2.34 7.13 -10.04
C PHE A 132 3.05 6.00 -9.29
N SER A 133 4.07 5.39 -9.87
CA SER A 133 4.80 4.27 -9.26
C SER A 133 5.34 4.47 -7.83
N PRO A 134 5.69 5.70 -7.36
CA PRO A 134 6.09 5.88 -5.96
C PRO A 134 4.90 5.81 -4.99
N ARG A 135 3.67 5.87 -5.51
CA ARG A 135 2.43 6.01 -4.73
C ARG A 135 1.40 4.92 -4.98
N MET A 136 1.56 4.08 -6.00
CA MET A 136 0.53 3.13 -6.42
C MET A 136 1.00 1.69 -6.28
N PHE A 137 0.26 0.87 -5.53
CA PHE A 137 0.47 -0.56 -5.40
C PHE A 137 -0.50 -1.33 -6.30
N GLY A 138 0.01 -2.01 -7.33
CA GLY A 138 -0.81 -2.79 -8.24
C GLY A 138 -1.19 -4.15 -7.66
N PHE A 139 -2.46 -4.34 -7.34
CA PHE A 139 -3.01 -5.65 -7.03
C PHE A 139 -3.67 -6.21 -8.28
N VAL A 140 -3.65 -7.53 -8.44
CA VAL A 140 -4.19 -8.22 -9.62
C VAL A 140 -5.43 -9.01 -9.28
N ARG A 141 -6.17 -9.44 -10.30
CA ARG A 141 -7.35 -10.31 -10.17
C ARG A 141 -7.18 -11.52 -11.06
N VAL A 142 -7.78 -12.63 -10.67
CA VAL A 142 -7.93 -13.82 -11.52
C VAL A 142 -9.32 -14.38 -11.30
N ASP A 143 -9.83 -15.13 -12.27
CA ASP A 143 -11.00 -15.97 -12.06
C ASP A 143 -10.57 -17.36 -11.59
N PRO A 144 -10.93 -17.80 -10.37
CA PRO A 144 -10.65 -19.16 -9.91
C PRO A 144 -11.17 -20.26 -10.85
N HIS A 145 -12.26 -20.03 -11.59
CA HIS A 145 -12.84 -21.01 -12.52
C HIS A 145 -11.91 -21.36 -13.69
N ASP A 146 -10.90 -20.55 -13.99
CA ASP A 146 -9.84 -20.89 -14.96
C ASP A 146 -8.83 -21.94 -14.41
N GLY A 147 -9.01 -22.40 -13.17
CA GLY A 147 -8.26 -23.47 -12.54
C GLY A 147 -6.74 -23.19 -12.54
N GLU A 148 -5.97 -24.13 -13.07
CA GLU A 148 -4.50 -24.02 -13.11
C GLU A 148 -4.01 -22.82 -13.96
N ALA A 149 -4.81 -22.36 -14.94
CA ALA A 149 -4.44 -21.16 -15.69
C ALA A 149 -4.51 -19.90 -14.80
N ALA A 150 -5.49 -19.82 -13.89
CA ALA A 150 -5.58 -18.75 -12.89
C ALA A 150 -4.39 -18.75 -11.94
N VAL A 151 -3.97 -19.94 -11.48
CA VAL A 151 -2.78 -20.13 -10.63
C VAL A 151 -1.54 -19.58 -11.32
N ARG A 152 -1.29 -19.98 -12.57
CA ARG A 152 -0.15 -19.47 -13.35
C ARG A 152 -0.21 -17.96 -13.58
N GLU A 153 -1.39 -17.39 -13.72
CA GLU A 153 -1.56 -15.94 -13.87
C GLU A 153 -1.18 -15.17 -12.60
N VAL A 154 -1.56 -15.69 -11.41
CA VAL A 154 -1.10 -15.13 -10.13
C VAL A 154 0.42 -15.12 -10.06
N GLU A 155 1.08 -16.21 -10.47
CA GLU A 155 2.53 -16.31 -10.45
C GLU A 155 3.21 -15.38 -11.46
N ARG A 156 2.67 -15.29 -12.68
CA ARG A 156 3.13 -14.36 -13.73
C ARG A 156 3.04 -12.93 -13.23
N CYS A 157 1.89 -12.52 -12.72
CA CYS A 157 1.67 -11.19 -12.15
C CYS A 157 2.60 -10.90 -10.98
N ALA A 158 2.79 -11.86 -10.06
CA ALA A 158 3.75 -11.73 -8.96
C ALA A 158 5.18 -11.51 -9.47
N SER A 159 5.57 -12.20 -10.54
CA SER A 159 6.87 -12.02 -11.19
C SER A 159 7.00 -10.65 -11.87
N MET A 160 5.91 -10.05 -12.31
CA MET A 160 5.87 -8.73 -12.96
C MET A 160 5.79 -7.56 -11.98
N GLY A 161 5.70 -7.83 -10.67
CA GLY A 161 5.67 -6.79 -9.63
C GLY A 161 4.32 -6.60 -8.94
N ALA A 162 3.36 -7.52 -9.12
CA ALA A 162 2.11 -7.47 -8.36
C ALA A 162 2.36 -7.44 -6.84
N ARG A 163 1.50 -6.68 -6.16
CA ARG A 163 1.59 -6.37 -4.72
C ARG A 163 0.56 -7.07 -3.86
N GLY A 164 -0.42 -7.68 -4.50
CA GLY A 164 -1.48 -8.44 -3.85
C GLY A 164 -2.43 -9.04 -4.89
N LEU A 165 -3.36 -9.85 -4.40
CA LEU A 165 -4.44 -10.44 -5.18
C LEU A 165 -5.77 -9.90 -4.65
N LYS A 166 -6.71 -9.62 -5.55
CA LYS A 166 -8.11 -9.34 -5.23
C LYS A 166 -8.98 -10.42 -5.84
N LEU A 167 -9.92 -10.92 -5.05
CA LEU A 167 -10.93 -11.88 -5.45
C LEU A 167 -12.31 -11.27 -5.14
N HIS A 168 -13.30 -11.54 -5.98
CA HIS A 168 -14.64 -10.97 -5.84
C HIS A 168 -15.70 -12.05 -6.05
N PRO A 169 -16.08 -12.80 -4.99
CA PRO A 169 -17.00 -13.94 -5.09
C PRO A 169 -18.30 -13.63 -5.81
N ILE A 170 -18.92 -12.47 -5.52
CA ILE A 170 -20.17 -12.04 -6.18
C ILE A 170 -19.95 -11.73 -7.67
N SER A 171 -19.08 -10.77 -7.99
CA SER A 171 -18.89 -10.32 -9.38
C SER A 171 -18.24 -11.36 -10.31
N GLN A 172 -17.66 -12.42 -9.73
CA GLN A 172 -17.04 -13.54 -10.44
C GLN A 172 -17.81 -14.85 -10.24
N ASN A 173 -19.04 -14.80 -9.69
CA ASN A 173 -19.97 -15.92 -9.59
C ASN A 173 -19.43 -17.19 -8.88
N PHE A 174 -18.63 -17.03 -7.83
CA PHE A 174 -18.15 -18.14 -7.00
C PHE A 174 -18.55 -17.99 -5.52
N LEU A 175 -19.63 -17.25 -5.23
CA LEU A 175 -20.08 -16.99 -3.85
C LEU A 175 -20.31 -18.29 -3.06
N ASP A 176 -20.92 -19.31 -3.67
CA ASP A 176 -21.18 -20.62 -3.05
C ASP A 176 -19.98 -21.58 -3.13
N GLU A 177 -18.85 -21.12 -3.68
CA GLU A 177 -17.66 -21.92 -3.99
C GLU A 177 -16.39 -21.35 -3.37
N VAL A 178 -16.52 -20.44 -2.38
CA VAL A 178 -15.38 -19.80 -1.71
C VAL A 178 -14.37 -20.83 -1.16
N ASN A 179 -14.87 -21.97 -0.63
CA ASN A 179 -14.05 -23.05 -0.08
C ASN A 179 -13.56 -24.10 -1.10
N SER A 180 -13.86 -23.90 -2.39
CA SER A 180 -13.46 -24.82 -3.48
C SER A 180 -11.95 -25.00 -3.59
N ARG A 181 -11.54 -26.07 -4.28
CA ARG A 181 -10.14 -26.35 -4.56
C ARG A 181 -9.51 -25.27 -5.43
N GLU A 182 -10.29 -24.73 -6.36
CA GLU A 182 -9.91 -23.73 -7.33
C GLU A 182 -9.59 -22.39 -6.65
N VAL A 183 -10.51 -21.89 -5.81
CA VAL A 183 -10.29 -20.68 -5.01
C VAL A 183 -9.09 -20.86 -4.08
N ARG A 184 -9.01 -21.99 -3.38
CA ARG A 184 -7.87 -22.30 -2.51
C ARG A 184 -6.54 -22.33 -3.26
N GLY A 185 -6.52 -22.88 -4.47
CA GLY A 185 -5.34 -22.93 -5.33
C GLY A 185 -4.78 -21.55 -5.67
N VAL A 186 -5.64 -20.61 -6.08
CA VAL A 186 -5.20 -19.24 -6.40
C VAL A 186 -4.78 -18.46 -5.16
N VAL A 187 -5.44 -18.67 -4.01
CA VAL A 187 -5.05 -18.06 -2.73
C VAL A 187 -3.70 -18.61 -2.27
N ALA A 188 -3.48 -19.93 -2.35
CA ALA A 188 -2.22 -20.57 -2.01
C ALA A 188 -1.08 -20.06 -2.89
N ALA A 189 -1.31 -19.89 -4.19
CA ALA A 189 -0.34 -19.31 -5.12
C ALA A 189 0.04 -17.88 -4.70
N ALA A 190 -0.93 -17.03 -4.40
CA ALA A 190 -0.70 -15.66 -3.94
C ALA A 190 0.10 -15.64 -2.62
N VAL A 191 -0.34 -16.41 -1.62
CA VAL A 191 0.33 -16.50 -0.31
C VAL A 191 1.76 -17.00 -0.46
N ASN A 192 2.02 -18.06 -1.22
CA ASN A 192 3.37 -18.57 -1.46
C ASN A 192 4.29 -17.55 -2.15
N ARG A 193 3.73 -16.62 -2.94
CA ARG A 193 4.43 -15.48 -3.53
C ARG A 193 4.51 -14.24 -2.62
N GLY A 194 4.06 -14.35 -1.38
CA GLY A 194 4.06 -13.28 -0.37
C GLY A 194 3.11 -12.15 -0.70
N LEU A 195 2.02 -12.44 -1.41
CA LEU A 195 0.98 -11.48 -1.75
C LEU A 195 -0.15 -11.52 -0.71
N PRO A 196 -0.57 -10.39 -0.12
CA PRO A 196 -1.84 -10.32 0.60
C PRO A 196 -3.00 -10.58 -0.38
N VAL A 197 -4.08 -11.19 0.11
CA VAL A 197 -5.27 -11.49 -0.67
C VAL A 197 -6.46 -10.72 -0.10
N LEU A 198 -7.08 -9.86 -0.88
CA LEU A 198 -8.32 -9.18 -0.50
C LEU A 198 -9.50 -9.90 -1.15
N PHE A 199 -10.51 -10.27 -0.38
CA PHE A 199 -11.79 -10.73 -0.88
C PHE A 199 -12.81 -9.61 -0.84
N ASP A 200 -13.58 -9.40 -1.91
CA ASP A 200 -14.82 -8.63 -1.80
C ASP A 200 -15.79 -9.36 -0.90
N CYS A 201 -16.08 -8.79 0.28
CA CYS A 201 -16.85 -9.45 1.31
C CYS A 201 -17.98 -8.51 1.73
N ARG A 202 -19.19 -8.73 1.21
CA ARG A 202 -20.34 -7.87 1.57
C ARG A 202 -21.23 -8.45 2.65
N TYR A 203 -20.99 -9.70 3.03
CA TYR A 203 -21.84 -10.46 3.94
C TYR A 203 -20.98 -11.24 4.93
N TYR A 204 -21.48 -11.41 6.15
CA TYR A 204 -20.86 -12.19 7.21
C TYR A 204 -20.73 -13.66 6.84
N ALA A 205 -21.72 -14.25 6.16
CA ALA A 205 -21.65 -15.65 5.70
C ALA A 205 -20.42 -15.88 4.79
N THR A 206 -20.14 -14.94 3.88
CA THR A 206 -18.92 -14.99 3.05
C THR A 206 -17.65 -14.86 3.89
N ALA A 207 -17.68 -14.08 4.98
CA ALA A 207 -16.55 -14.00 5.92
C ALA A 207 -16.31 -15.32 6.65
N GLU A 208 -17.37 -16.06 7.00
CA GLU A 208 -17.27 -17.41 7.57
C GLU A 208 -16.61 -18.37 6.59
N ASP A 209 -17.04 -18.39 5.32
CA ASP A 209 -16.43 -19.22 4.29
C ASP A 209 -14.95 -18.86 4.07
N ILE A 210 -14.62 -17.57 4.02
CA ILE A 210 -13.22 -17.12 3.90
C ILE A 210 -12.40 -17.55 5.11
N TYR A 211 -12.99 -17.49 6.32
CA TYR A 211 -12.30 -17.94 7.53
C TYR A 211 -11.99 -19.43 7.47
N GLU A 212 -12.95 -20.27 7.07
CA GLU A 212 -12.73 -21.70 6.85
C GLU A 212 -11.62 -21.97 5.83
N LEU A 213 -11.63 -21.23 4.71
CA LEU A 213 -10.57 -21.30 3.71
C LEU A 213 -9.20 -20.98 4.32
N VAL A 214 -9.10 -19.92 5.13
CA VAL A 214 -7.85 -19.54 5.80
C VAL A 214 -7.35 -20.64 6.73
N GLN A 215 -8.26 -21.32 7.45
CA GLN A 215 -7.89 -22.44 8.31
C GLN A 215 -7.32 -23.62 7.52
N ALA A 216 -7.97 -24.00 6.43
CA ALA A 216 -7.48 -25.08 5.56
C ALA A 216 -6.11 -24.74 4.94
N LEU A 217 -5.96 -23.50 4.49
CA LEU A 217 -4.77 -23.00 3.79
C LEU A 217 -3.47 -23.15 4.60
N ARG A 218 -3.52 -23.02 5.93
CA ARG A 218 -2.35 -23.07 6.83
C ARG A 218 -1.53 -24.34 6.70
N SER A 219 -2.16 -25.45 6.36
CA SER A 219 -1.49 -26.75 6.17
C SER A 219 -0.88 -26.91 4.77
N GLU A 220 -1.28 -26.07 3.82
CA GLU A 220 -0.95 -26.19 2.39
C GLU A 220 0.12 -25.18 1.94
N VAL A 221 0.27 -24.06 2.65
CA VAL A 221 1.24 -23.00 2.29
C VAL A 221 2.52 -23.07 3.12
N GLY A 222 3.66 -22.77 2.48
CA GLY A 222 4.96 -22.76 3.14
C GLY A 222 5.21 -21.56 4.06
N ARG A 223 4.18 -20.75 4.35
CA ARG A 223 4.29 -19.48 5.08
C ARG A 223 3.29 -19.43 6.23
N ARG A 224 3.80 -19.25 7.45
CA ARG A 224 2.95 -19.05 8.64
C ARG A 224 2.38 -17.63 8.74
N SER A 225 3.09 -16.65 8.18
CA SER A 225 2.66 -15.25 8.15
C SER A 225 2.22 -14.87 6.74
N PHE A 226 0.91 -14.63 6.60
CA PHE A 226 0.25 -14.11 5.41
C PHE A 226 -0.98 -13.28 5.83
N ALA A 227 -1.57 -12.56 4.89
CA ALA A 227 -2.72 -11.70 5.14
C ALA A 227 -3.85 -11.99 4.15
N VAL A 228 -5.04 -12.25 4.69
CA VAL A 228 -6.30 -12.27 3.98
C VAL A 228 -7.15 -11.12 4.52
N VAL A 229 -7.67 -10.28 3.62
CA VAL A 229 -8.39 -9.07 3.94
C VAL A 229 -9.85 -9.22 3.55
N LEU A 230 -10.74 -9.01 4.51
CA LEU A 230 -12.19 -8.95 4.30
C LEU A 230 -12.55 -7.55 3.81
N GLY A 231 -12.93 -7.48 2.53
CA GLY A 231 -13.47 -6.31 1.87
C GLY A 231 -14.57 -5.66 2.70
N HIS A 232 -14.57 -4.34 2.87
CA HIS A 232 -15.62 -3.59 3.59
C HIS A 232 -15.89 -4.08 5.02
N SER A 233 -15.00 -4.90 5.59
CA SER A 233 -15.23 -5.62 6.84
C SER A 233 -16.62 -6.29 6.90
N SER A 234 -17.00 -6.95 5.80
CA SER A 234 -18.28 -7.67 5.62
C SER A 234 -19.57 -6.85 5.74
N MET A 235 -19.49 -5.52 5.89
CA MET A 235 -20.64 -4.61 6.05
C MET A 235 -21.64 -4.96 7.16
N GLU A 236 -21.26 -5.81 8.14
CA GLU A 236 -22.13 -6.30 9.21
C GLU A 236 -21.54 -5.99 10.60
N TYR A 237 -21.27 -4.70 10.86
CA TYR A 237 -20.50 -4.21 12.01
C TYR A 237 -21.13 -4.43 13.40
N THR A 238 -22.33 -4.99 13.48
CA THR A 238 -22.97 -5.34 14.78
C THR A 238 -22.84 -6.83 15.11
N ARG A 239 -22.39 -7.65 14.15
CA ARG A 239 -22.32 -9.11 14.26
C ARG A 239 -21.12 -9.55 15.09
N ASN A 240 -21.35 -10.07 16.29
CA ASN A 240 -20.26 -10.53 17.18
C ASN A 240 -19.32 -11.56 16.53
N GLY A 241 -19.87 -12.47 15.71
CA GLY A 241 -19.07 -13.49 15.04
C GLY A 241 -18.01 -12.93 14.08
N LEU A 242 -18.18 -11.71 13.55
CA LEU A 242 -17.16 -11.05 12.74
C LEU A 242 -15.89 -10.77 13.54
N TYR A 243 -16.04 -10.40 14.81
CA TYR A 243 -14.92 -10.09 15.69
C TYR A 243 -14.18 -11.33 16.17
N GLU A 244 -14.87 -12.48 16.26
CA GLU A 244 -14.21 -13.77 16.45
C GLU A 244 -13.31 -14.13 15.25
N ILE A 245 -13.76 -13.85 14.02
CA ILE A 245 -12.94 -14.04 12.82
C ILE A 245 -11.70 -13.12 12.85
N PHE A 246 -11.83 -11.87 13.28
CA PHE A 246 -10.68 -10.95 13.37
C PHE A 246 -9.63 -11.32 14.42
N LYS A 247 -9.95 -12.20 15.38
CA LYS A 247 -8.94 -12.76 16.30
C LYS A 247 -7.89 -13.58 15.54
N ASP A 248 -8.23 -14.13 14.38
CA ASP A 248 -7.30 -14.88 13.56
C ASP A 248 -6.11 -14.00 13.11
N PRO A 249 -4.84 -14.39 13.37
CA PRO A 249 -3.66 -13.57 13.07
C PRO A 249 -3.49 -13.24 11.58
N ASN A 250 -4.10 -14.03 10.68
CA ASN A 250 -3.97 -13.85 9.24
C ASN A 250 -5.14 -13.09 8.61
N ILE A 251 -6.17 -12.72 9.38
CA ILE A 251 -7.35 -12.00 8.88
C ILE A 251 -7.34 -10.54 9.31
N TYR A 252 -7.67 -9.68 8.35
CA TYR A 252 -7.77 -8.23 8.48
C TYR A 252 -9.09 -7.75 7.86
N GLY A 253 -9.54 -6.56 8.23
CA GLY A 253 -10.68 -5.87 7.59
C GLY A 253 -10.25 -4.54 7.00
N ASP A 254 -10.80 -4.17 5.84
CA ASP A 254 -10.68 -2.79 5.36
C ASP A 254 -11.94 -1.96 5.69
N THR A 255 -11.78 -0.64 5.66
CA THR A 255 -12.79 0.32 6.16
C THR A 255 -13.70 0.86 5.07
N SER A 256 -13.54 0.45 3.82
CA SER A 256 -14.29 1.05 2.72
C SER A 256 -15.78 0.79 2.85
N GLY A 257 -16.59 1.84 2.63
CA GLY A 257 -18.04 1.78 2.78
C GLY A 257 -18.56 2.12 4.18
N LEU A 258 -17.72 2.12 5.22
CA LEU A 258 -18.09 2.65 6.54
C LEU A 258 -18.50 4.12 6.45
N ARG A 259 -19.55 4.51 7.18
CA ARG A 259 -20.10 5.88 7.20
C ARG A 259 -20.89 6.14 8.48
N GLY A 260 -20.98 7.41 8.87
CA GLY A 260 -21.74 7.84 10.04
C GLY A 260 -21.43 7.03 11.29
N ASP A 261 -22.49 6.65 12.02
CA ASP A 261 -22.40 5.90 13.27
C ASP A 261 -21.76 4.50 13.13
N ASP A 262 -21.75 3.91 11.93
CA ASP A 262 -21.15 2.59 11.72
C ASP A 262 -19.65 2.60 12.03
N VAL A 263 -18.96 3.72 11.78
CA VAL A 263 -17.53 3.90 12.10
C VAL A 263 -17.30 3.67 13.60
N ARG A 264 -18.10 4.34 14.43
CA ARG A 264 -18.04 4.28 15.89
C ARG A 264 -18.39 2.89 16.41
N VAL A 265 -19.48 2.30 15.91
CA VAL A 265 -19.91 0.94 16.30
C VAL A 265 -18.83 -0.09 15.97
N PHE A 266 -18.27 -0.01 14.77
CA PHE A 266 -17.26 -0.94 14.30
C PHE A 266 -15.99 -0.91 15.14
N LEU A 267 -15.43 0.28 15.38
CA LEU A 267 -14.18 0.46 16.14
C LEU A 267 -14.36 0.09 17.62
N ARG A 268 -15.51 0.41 18.23
CA ARG A 268 -15.82 -0.01 19.59
C ARG A 268 -15.91 -1.52 19.74
N LYS A 269 -16.62 -2.19 18.83
CA LYS A 269 -16.70 -3.65 18.84
C LYS A 269 -15.34 -4.32 18.65
N LEU A 270 -14.46 -3.76 17.82
CA LEU A 270 -13.07 -4.25 17.75
C LEU A 270 -12.37 -4.12 19.09
N ARG A 271 -12.44 -2.94 19.73
CA ARG A 271 -11.82 -2.70 21.04
C ARG A 271 -12.37 -3.62 22.13
N ASP A 272 -13.67 -3.88 22.13
CA ASP A 272 -14.34 -4.69 23.15
C ASP A 272 -14.05 -6.21 23.00
N ASN A 273 -13.74 -6.68 21.79
CA ASN A 273 -13.66 -8.12 21.49
C ASN A 273 -12.23 -8.60 21.17
N LEU A 274 -11.29 -7.69 20.90
CA LEU A 274 -9.89 -8.00 20.63
C LEU A 274 -8.98 -7.43 21.73
N ASP A 275 -7.77 -7.97 21.83
CA ASP A 275 -6.75 -7.50 22.77
C ASP A 275 -6.31 -6.04 22.49
N ASP A 276 -5.38 -5.52 23.29
CA ASP A 276 -4.82 -4.16 23.18
C ASP A 276 -4.18 -3.82 21.81
N ASP A 277 -4.03 -4.80 20.93
CA ASP A 277 -3.57 -4.64 19.56
C ASP A 277 -4.72 -4.67 18.51
N TRP A 278 -5.97 -4.45 18.91
CA TRP A 278 -7.18 -4.43 18.05
C TRP A 278 -6.99 -3.62 16.76
N SER A 279 -6.33 -2.46 16.85
CA SER A 279 -6.12 -1.54 15.73
C SER A 279 -5.23 -2.12 14.64
N ARG A 280 -4.46 -3.20 14.91
CA ARG A 280 -3.61 -3.89 13.93
C ARG A 280 -4.39 -4.64 12.86
N LYS A 281 -5.69 -4.88 13.07
CA LYS A 281 -6.54 -5.65 12.17
C LYS A 281 -7.15 -4.83 11.04
N ILE A 282 -7.06 -3.51 11.12
CA ILE A 282 -7.85 -2.62 10.27
C ILE A 282 -6.98 -1.86 9.28
N LEU A 283 -7.46 -1.80 8.04
CA LEU A 283 -6.80 -1.14 6.92
C LEU A 283 -7.71 -0.02 6.40
N PHE A 284 -7.23 1.22 6.41
CA PHE A 284 -7.97 2.29 5.77
C PHE A 284 -8.17 2.00 4.28
N GLY A 285 -9.39 2.11 3.78
CA GLY A 285 -9.75 1.90 2.37
C GLY A 285 -10.94 2.76 1.97
N THR A 286 -10.97 3.23 0.71
CA THR A 286 -12.06 4.09 0.21
C THR A 286 -13.00 3.39 -0.76
N ASP A 287 -12.54 2.31 -1.41
CA ASP A 287 -13.16 1.67 -2.57
C ASP A 287 -13.53 2.67 -3.68
N PHE A 288 -12.68 3.67 -3.90
CA PHE A 288 -12.92 4.65 -4.95
C PHE A 288 -12.83 3.98 -6.35
N ASN A 289 -13.82 4.14 -7.24
CA ASN A 289 -14.93 5.10 -7.23
C ASN A 289 -16.33 4.47 -7.04
N TYR A 290 -16.44 3.38 -6.27
CA TYR A 290 -17.73 2.84 -5.82
C TYR A 290 -18.29 3.66 -4.65
N PHE A 291 -17.47 4.00 -3.66
CA PHE A 291 -17.82 5.01 -2.64
C PHE A 291 -17.19 6.37 -2.94
N THR A 292 -17.60 7.37 -2.16
CA THR A 292 -17.31 8.78 -2.41
C THR A 292 -16.73 9.47 -1.18
N ILE A 293 -16.56 10.78 -1.24
CA ILE A 293 -15.87 11.56 -0.21
C ILE A 293 -16.49 11.41 1.20
N PRO A 294 -17.83 11.39 1.38
CA PRO A 294 -18.42 11.32 2.72
C PRO A 294 -17.95 10.13 3.56
N GLN A 295 -17.87 8.92 2.99
CA GLN A 295 -17.37 7.74 3.71
C GLN A 295 -15.94 7.95 4.25
N ALA A 296 -15.06 8.48 3.40
CA ALA A 296 -13.67 8.75 3.79
C ALA A 296 -13.57 9.87 4.84
N VAL A 297 -14.41 10.90 4.75
CA VAL A 297 -14.46 12.00 5.73
C VAL A 297 -14.98 11.51 7.08
N ASP A 298 -16.08 10.75 7.10
CA ASP A 298 -16.66 10.19 8.33
C ASP A 298 -15.61 9.35 9.07
N PHE A 299 -14.92 8.47 8.34
CA PHE A 299 -13.89 7.61 8.94
C PHE A 299 -12.68 8.40 9.43
N LEU A 300 -12.09 9.25 8.58
CA LEU A 300 -10.88 10.02 8.94
C LEU A 300 -11.14 11.00 10.08
N SER A 301 -12.27 11.71 10.06
CA SER A 301 -12.60 12.70 11.09
C SER A 301 -12.82 12.03 12.44
N TYR A 302 -13.48 10.87 12.49
CA TYR A 302 -13.71 10.13 13.73
C TYR A 302 -12.41 9.78 14.46
N LEU A 303 -11.35 9.37 13.75
CA LEU A 303 -10.03 9.04 14.33
C LEU A 303 -9.35 10.24 15.03
N PHE A 304 -9.84 11.45 14.80
CA PHE A 304 -9.33 12.70 15.39
C PHE A 304 -10.25 13.27 16.47
N THR A 305 -11.39 12.65 16.74
CA THR A 305 -12.35 13.07 17.77
C THR A 305 -11.85 12.80 19.18
N TRP A 306 -12.35 13.50 20.18
CA TRP A 306 -12.14 13.15 21.60
C TRP A 306 -12.67 11.76 21.92
N GLU A 307 -13.84 11.43 21.39
CA GLU A 307 -14.53 10.16 21.62
C GLU A 307 -13.64 8.95 21.25
N PHE A 308 -12.96 8.99 20.10
CA PHE A 308 -12.04 7.92 19.70
C PHE A 308 -10.94 7.66 20.72
N TYR A 309 -10.39 8.69 21.36
CA TYR A 309 -9.32 8.51 22.35
C TYR A 309 -9.86 8.16 23.73
N ASP A 310 -10.93 8.83 24.16
CA ASP A 310 -11.41 8.74 25.54
C ASP A 310 -12.29 7.50 25.74
N GLU A 311 -13.14 7.15 24.77
CA GLU A 311 -14.05 6.01 24.90
C GLU A 311 -13.43 4.68 24.46
N LEU A 312 -12.48 4.70 23.51
CA LEU A 312 -11.79 3.49 23.07
C LEU A 312 -10.43 3.27 23.75
N ASP A 313 -9.98 4.21 24.59
CA ASP A 313 -8.62 4.22 25.14
C ASP A 313 -7.56 4.07 24.03
N ALA A 314 -7.78 4.77 22.91
CA ALA A 314 -6.93 4.71 21.73
C ALA A 314 -5.86 5.81 21.77
N GLY A 315 -4.76 5.58 21.05
CA GLY A 315 -3.69 6.55 20.89
C GLY A 315 -3.42 6.90 19.43
N LEU A 316 -2.55 7.90 19.22
CA LEU A 316 -2.05 8.27 17.89
C LEU A 316 -1.40 7.06 17.17
N ARG A 317 -0.84 6.12 17.92
CA ARG A 317 -0.28 4.88 17.37
C ARG A 317 -1.34 4.02 16.67
N ASP A 318 -2.57 3.99 17.17
CA ASP A 318 -3.68 3.25 16.56
C ASP A 318 -4.11 3.93 15.26
N VAL A 319 -4.15 5.27 15.24
CA VAL A 319 -4.34 6.05 14.01
C VAL A 319 -3.23 5.76 12.99
N GLU A 320 -1.96 5.78 13.38
CA GLU A 320 -0.82 5.49 12.47
C GLU A 320 -0.88 4.05 11.92
N ARG A 321 -1.33 3.08 12.72
CA ARG A 321 -1.55 1.69 12.30
C ARG A 321 -2.67 1.57 11.26
N ILE A 322 -3.85 2.05 11.62
CA ILE A 322 -5.07 1.97 10.80
C ILE A 322 -4.86 2.68 9.46
N LEU A 323 -4.29 3.89 9.49
CA LEU A 323 -4.16 4.71 8.28
C LEU A 323 -3.01 4.28 7.36
N ALA A 324 -1.97 3.58 7.84
CA ALA A 324 -0.88 3.17 6.96
C ALA A 324 -0.05 1.98 7.44
N GLY A 325 0.27 1.94 8.73
CA GLY A 325 1.21 0.96 9.28
C GLY A 325 0.83 -0.49 8.97
N ASN A 326 -0.45 -0.82 9.10
CA ASN A 326 -0.96 -2.16 8.83
C ASN A 326 -0.83 -2.53 7.34
N ALA A 327 -1.27 -1.64 6.45
CA ALA A 327 -1.19 -1.83 4.99
C ALA A 327 0.26 -2.06 4.53
N LEU A 328 1.17 -1.20 4.96
CA LEU A 328 2.59 -1.27 4.60
C LEU A 328 3.30 -2.46 5.25
N SER A 329 2.77 -3.02 6.34
CA SER A 329 3.34 -4.21 6.98
C SER A 329 2.98 -5.51 6.25
N ILE A 330 1.84 -5.55 5.54
CA ILE A 330 1.39 -6.73 4.81
C ILE A 330 1.72 -6.68 3.31
N ILE A 331 1.94 -5.49 2.75
CA ILE A 331 2.39 -5.32 1.36
C ILE A 331 3.91 -5.47 1.29
N LYS A 332 4.38 -6.38 0.44
CA LYS A 332 5.83 -6.55 0.23
C LYS A 332 6.44 -5.36 -0.55
N PRO A 333 7.66 -4.89 -0.21
CA PRO A 333 8.40 -3.88 -0.98
C PRO A 333 8.79 -4.32 -2.40
N HIS A 334 9.09 -3.38 -3.30
CA HIS A 334 9.40 -3.64 -4.72
C HIS A 334 10.87 -3.48 -4.84
N VAL A 335 11.49 -4.55 -5.28
CA VAL A 335 12.93 -4.62 -5.41
C VAL A 335 13.19 -5.08 -6.83
N GLU A 336 13.92 -4.25 -7.56
CA GLU A 336 14.51 -4.71 -8.82
C GLU A 336 15.40 -5.93 -8.51
N PRO A 337 15.64 -6.81 -9.49
CA PRO A 337 16.62 -7.87 -9.31
C PRO A 337 17.90 -7.28 -8.71
N LEU A 338 18.55 -8.01 -7.81
CA LEU A 338 19.78 -7.53 -7.18
C LEU A 338 20.97 -7.92 -8.06
N GLY A 339 21.97 -7.05 -8.14
CA GLY A 339 23.22 -7.28 -8.87
C GLY A 339 24.38 -6.91 -7.98
N ARG A 340 25.27 -6.03 -8.44
CA ARG A 340 26.41 -5.60 -7.62
C ARG A 340 25.90 -4.80 -6.42
N LEU A 341 26.26 -5.27 -5.22
CA LEU A 341 25.95 -4.63 -3.95
C LEU A 341 27.07 -3.66 -3.56
N GLU A 342 26.70 -2.42 -3.27
CA GLU A 342 27.57 -1.40 -2.68
C GLU A 342 26.94 -0.87 -1.40
N ALA A 343 27.74 -0.72 -0.34
CA ALA A 343 27.28 -0.14 0.92
C ALA A 343 27.98 1.19 1.19
N ALA A 344 27.22 2.16 1.72
CA ALA A 344 27.79 3.38 2.29
C ALA A 344 27.19 3.68 3.67
N ARG A 345 28.01 4.22 4.58
CA ARG A 345 27.58 4.83 5.84
C ARG A 345 27.56 6.36 5.66
N LEU A 346 26.41 6.97 5.96
CA LEU A 346 26.18 8.40 5.85
C LEU A 346 26.01 8.99 7.25
N GLU A 347 26.90 9.89 7.63
CA GLU A 347 26.91 10.49 8.98
C GLU A 347 26.41 11.94 8.96
N GLY A 348 25.94 12.42 10.12
CA GLY A 348 25.41 13.79 10.27
C GLY A 348 24.36 14.14 9.19
N ASP A 349 24.57 15.28 8.54
CA ASP A 349 23.67 15.82 7.51
C ASP A 349 23.84 15.15 6.14
N ALA A 350 24.89 14.34 5.94
CA ALA A 350 25.12 13.61 4.68
C ALA A 350 23.95 12.69 4.34
N GLY A 351 23.27 12.20 5.37
CA GLY A 351 22.03 11.46 5.19
C GLY A 351 20.97 12.29 4.47
N GLU A 352 20.47 13.36 5.09
CA GLU A 352 19.40 14.15 4.48
C GLU A 352 19.79 14.67 3.10
N ALA A 353 21.04 15.10 2.92
CA ALA A 353 21.60 15.49 1.63
C ALA A 353 21.49 14.36 0.59
N PHE A 354 21.88 13.13 0.95
CA PHE A 354 21.76 11.95 0.06
C PHE A 354 20.32 11.74 -0.40
N THR A 355 19.36 11.64 0.52
CA THR A 355 17.95 11.38 0.15
C THR A 355 17.38 12.51 -0.69
N ARG A 356 17.69 13.77 -0.35
CA ARG A 356 17.31 14.93 -1.17
C ARG A 356 17.86 14.82 -2.58
N THR A 357 19.14 14.56 -2.73
CA THR A 357 19.79 14.51 -4.04
C THR A 357 19.28 13.34 -4.87
N VAL A 358 19.12 12.15 -4.30
CA VAL A 358 18.56 10.98 -5.03
C VAL A 358 17.17 11.30 -5.59
N PHE A 359 16.24 11.73 -4.74
CA PHE A 359 14.85 11.90 -5.16
C PHE A 359 14.67 13.12 -6.06
N ARG A 360 15.36 14.23 -5.79
CA ARG A 360 15.35 15.40 -6.68
C ARG A 360 15.86 15.02 -8.08
N ARG A 361 17.01 14.35 -8.17
CA ARG A 361 17.57 13.93 -9.47
C ARG A 361 16.69 12.91 -10.17
N ALA A 362 16.10 11.95 -9.44
CA ALA A 362 15.14 11.04 -10.01
C ALA A 362 13.95 11.79 -10.64
N GLY A 363 13.47 12.86 -10.01
CA GLY A 363 12.42 13.73 -10.56
C GLY A 363 12.87 14.50 -11.82
N GLU A 364 14.10 15.00 -11.84
CA GLU A 364 14.69 15.66 -13.02
C GLU A 364 14.91 14.69 -14.19
N MET A 365 15.34 13.46 -13.88
CA MET A 365 15.49 12.40 -14.87
C MET A 365 14.13 11.94 -15.39
N ALA A 366 13.12 11.89 -14.53
CA ALA A 366 11.74 11.59 -14.90
C ALA A 366 11.14 12.63 -15.86
N SER A 367 11.34 13.92 -15.60
CA SER A 367 10.87 14.99 -16.48
C SER A 367 11.54 14.95 -17.87
N ARG A 368 12.75 14.39 -17.93
CA ARG A 368 13.51 14.11 -19.17
C ARG A 368 13.26 12.71 -19.77
N LYS A 369 12.35 11.92 -19.20
CA LYS A 369 12.03 10.53 -19.62
C LYS A 369 13.23 9.56 -19.61
N MET A 370 14.20 9.80 -18.73
CA MET A 370 15.35 8.90 -18.53
C MET A 370 15.07 7.79 -17.51
N VAL A 371 14.12 8.03 -16.59
CA VAL A 371 13.62 7.06 -15.62
C VAL A 371 12.16 6.77 -15.94
N GLU A 372 11.79 5.48 -15.94
CA GLU A 372 10.44 5.01 -16.23
C GLU A 372 9.68 4.60 -14.95
N THR A 373 10.41 4.10 -13.96
CA THR A 373 9.88 3.57 -12.70
C THR A 373 10.65 4.13 -11.52
N LEU A 374 9.92 4.56 -10.49
CA LEU A 374 10.43 4.78 -9.14
C LEU A 374 9.42 4.16 -8.17
N THR A 375 9.81 3.18 -7.37
CA THR A 375 9.00 2.72 -6.22
C THR A 375 9.55 3.32 -4.93
N TYR A 376 8.68 3.48 -3.94
CA TYR A 376 9.02 3.98 -2.62
C TYR A 376 8.23 3.18 -1.58
N ASP A 377 8.93 2.44 -0.74
CA ASP A 377 8.36 1.59 0.29
C ASP A 377 8.96 2.00 1.65
N PRO A 378 8.30 2.89 2.42
CA PRO A 378 8.80 3.31 3.73
C PRO A 378 8.74 2.15 4.74
N ILE A 379 9.67 2.14 5.69
CA ILE A 379 9.76 1.09 6.69
C ILE A 379 8.77 1.38 7.82
N VAL A 380 8.03 0.35 8.22
CA VAL A 380 7.16 0.38 9.41
C VAL A 380 7.95 -0.11 10.62
N SER A 381 7.88 0.64 11.72
CA SER A 381 8.43 0.23 13.02
C SER A 381 7.64 -0.94 13.61
N ALA A 382 8.20 -1.65 14.60
CA ALA A 382 7.46 -2.69 15.34
C ALA A 382 6.16 -2.17 15.98
N GLY A 383 6.09 -0.85 16.21
CA GLY A 383 4.91 -0.18 16.75
C GLY A 383 3.76 0.01 15.75
N GLY A 384 4.00 -0.17 14.45
CA GLY A 384 3.05 0.19 13.39
C GLY A 384 3.19 1.63 12.89
N ARG A 385 4.18 2.38 13.36
CA ARG A 385 4.47 3.73 12.87
C ARG A 385 5.34 3.69 11.61
N VAL A 386 4.97 4.47 10.60
CA VAL A 386 5.74 4.65 9.37
C VAL A 386 6.95 5.56 9.62
N ASP A 387 8.16 5.07 9.34
CA ASP A 387 9.40 5.84 9.39
C ASP A 387 9.80 6.30 7.98
N GLU A 388 9.42 7.51 7.59
CA GLU A 388 9.77 8.10 6.28
C GLU A 388 11.29 8.28 6.04
N ARG A 389 12.12 8.12 7.08
CA ARG A 389 13.58 8.26 6.95
C ARG A 389 14.24 6.95 6.56
N SER A 390 13.54 5.84 6.76
CA SER A 390 13.97 4.49 6.40
C SER A 390 13.06 3.97 5.30
N PHE A 391 13.61 3.58 4.17
CA PHE A 391 12.79 3.15 3.03
C PHE A 391 13.58 2.20 2.12
N ILE A 392 12.83 1.47 1.31
CA ILE A 392 13.32 0.79 0.12
C ILE A 392 12.82 1.60 -1.09
N ALA A 393 13.70 1.98 -1.98
CA ALA A 393 13.34 2.67 -3.21
C ALA A 393 14.01 2.01 -4.40
N SER A 394 13.24 1.73 -5.45
CA SER A 394 13.75 1.10 -6.66
C SER A 394 13.56 2.01 -7.85
N LEU A 395 14.63 2.29 -8.58
CA LEU A 395 14.64 3.13 -9.78
C LEU A 395 14.99 2.29 -10.98
N ARG A 396 14.30 2.49 -12.11
CA ARG A 396 14.61 1.82 -13.38
C ARG A 396 14.61 2.81 -14.53
N GLY A 397 15.71 2.83 -15.28
CA GLY A 397 15.84 3.59 -16.52
C GLY A 397 15.37 2.84 -17.76
N SER A 398 15.28 3.56 -18.87
CA SER A 398 14.84 3.02 -20.17
C SER A 398 15.80 2.00 -20.78
N LYS A 399 17.10 2.03 -20.42
CA LYS A 399 18.14 1.10 -20.92
C LYS A 399 18.43 -0.07 -19.98
N THR A 400 17.43 -0.55 -19.24
CA THR A 400 17.46 -1.75 -18.38
C THR A 400 18.32 -1.71 -17.11
N ARG A 401 19.01 -0.59 -16.80
CA ARG A 401 19.66 -0.41 -15.50
C ARG A 401 18.65 -0.12 -14.40
N GLY A 402 18.68 -0.96 -13.35
CA GLY A 402 17.89 -0.81 -12.14
C GLY A 402 18.78 -0.54 -10.92
N VAL A 403 18.31 0.32 -10.02
CA VAL A 403 18.97 0.62 -8.74
C VAL A 403 17.98 0.41 -7.61
N THR A 404 18.26 -0.50 -6.68
CA THR A 404 17.53 -0.58 -5.41
C THR A 404 18.36 0.06 -4.30
N LEU A 405 17.76 1.00 -3.58
CA LEU A 405 18.32 1.68 -2.42
C LEU A 405 17.59 1.24 -1.17
N ILE A 406 18.32 0.70 -0.19
CA ILE A 406 17.79 0.41 1.14
C ILE A 406 18.42 1.38 2.13
N VAL A 407 17.59 2.20 2.77
CA VAL A 407 18.00 3.25 3.70
C VAL A 407 17.42 2.95 5.09
N ARG A 408 18.26 2.99 6.14
CA ARG A 408 17.85 2.78 7.53
C ARG A 408 18.37 3.92 8.44
N GLY A 409 17.47 4.56 9.18
CA GLY A 409 17.74 5.42 10.33
C GLY A 409 18.39 6.79 10.05
N ARG A 410 18.63 7.54 11.14
CA ARG A 410 19.46 8.77 11.18
C ARG A 410 20.93 8.37 11.36
N GLY A 411 21.65 8.15 10.25
CA GLY A 411 23.05 7.68 10.24
C GLY A 411 23.30 6.64 9.14
N LYS A 412 22.74 6.91 7.96
CA LYS A 412 22.22 5.94 6.99
C LYS A 412 23.24 4.88 6.62
N VAL A 413 22.85 3.62 6.72
CA VAL A 413 23.43 2.61 5.83
C VAL A 413 22.60 2.62 4.56
N VAL A 414 23.27 2.85 3.44
CA VAL A 414 22.68 2.72 2.11
C VAL A 414 23.25 1.48 1.47
N LEU A 415 22.39 0.52 1.15
CA LEU A 415 22.72 -0.55 0.23
C LEU A 415 22.19 -0.15 -1.14
N ALA A 416 23.09 0.06 -2.09
CA ALA A 416 22.77 0.21 -3.49
C ALA A 416 23.02 -1.11 -4.21
N SER A 417 22.02 -1.57 -4.96
CA SER A 417 22.16 -2.71 -5.85
C SER A 417 21.97 -2.26 -7.28
N THR A 418 22.98 -2.41 -8.13
CA THR A 418 22.89 -2.10 -9.56
C THR A 418 22.82 -3.38 -10.38
N VAL A 419 21.88 -3.44 -11.33
CA VAL A 419 21.75 -4.56 -12.28
C VAL A 419 21.91 -4.04 -13.70
N ASP A 420 22.80 -4.69 -14.45
CA ASP A 420 22.77 -4.73 -15.91
C ASP A 420 21.87 -5.91 -16.33
N ALA A 421 20.96 -5.74 -17.31
CA ALA A 421 19.90 -6.69 -17.66
C ALA A 421 20.33 -8.16 -17.85
N GLN A 422 21.62 -8.39 -18.13
CA GLN A 422 22.18 -9.72 -18.40
C GLN A 422 22.49 -10.53 -17.13
N ASP A 423 22.55 -9.90 -15.95
CA ASP A 423 23.01 -10.51 -14.69
C ASP A 423 21.91 -10.64 -13.60
N ALA A 424 20.64 -10.50 -13.97
CA ALA A 424 19.53 -10.47 -13.01
C ALA A 424 19.29 -11.83 -12.33
N ASP A 425 19.63 -11.97 -11.04
CA ASP A 425 19.22 -13.13 -10.24
C ASP A 425 17.73 -13.02 -9.85
N ALA A 426 16.89 -13.82 -10.49
CA ALA A 426 15.44 -13.87 -10.27
C ALA A 426 15.03 -14.48 -8.91
N ASN A 427 15.97 -15.09 -8.16
CA ASN A 427 15.63 -15.89 -6.97
C ASN A 427 15.37 -15.06 -5.69
N LEU A 428 15.68 -13.77 -5.69
CA LEU A 428 15.55 -12.91 -4.49
C LEU A 428 14.19 -12.22 -4.35
N ARG A 429 13.39 -12.08 -5.42
CA ARG A 429 11.99 -11.59 -5.35
C ARG A 429 11.09 -12.44 -4.42
N ARG A 430 11.56 -13.62 -4.01
CA ARG A 430 10.86 -14.56 -3.12
C ARG A 430 11.16 -14.37 -1.62
N ARG A 431 12.13 -13.53 -1.23
CA ARG A 431 12.69 -13.52 0.14
C ARG A 431 12.24 -12.28 0.94
N GLY A 432 11.85 -12.48 2.20
CA GLY A 432 11.21 -11.46 3.07
C GLY A 432 12.17 -10.40 3.65
N THR A 433 11.60 -9.47 4.41
CA THR A 433 12.27 -8.27 4.97
C THR A 433 13.46 -8.56 5.89
N GLU A 434 13.45 -9.67 6.63
CA GLU A 434 14.54 -10.08 7.53
C GLU A 434 15.87 -10.28 6.82
N ARG A 435 15.85 -10.74 5.56
CA ARG A 435 17.06 -10.97 4.76
C ARG A 435 17.68 -9.69 4.20
N TYR A 436 16.94 -8.60 4.05
CA TYR A 436 17.54 -7.30 3.71
C TYR A 436 18.40 -6.77 4.86
N SER A 437 18.00 -7.04 6.10
CA SER A 437 18.83 -6.71 7.27
C SER A 437 20.11 -7.56 7.32
N GLU A 438 20.06 -8.83 6.92
CA GLU A 438 21.25 -9.68 6.77
C GLU A 438 22.17 -9.19 5.63
N LEU A 439 21.61 -8.83 4.47
CA LEU A 439 22.35 -8.26 3.35
C LEU A 439 23.04 -6.95 3.74
N ILE A 440 22.34 -6.07 4.47
CA ILE A 440 22.91 -4.85 5.03
C ILE A 440 24.06 -5.17 5.99
N ARG A 441 23.87 -6.11 6.93
CA ARG A 441 24.93 -6.50 7.88
C ARG A 441 26.16 -7.05 7.15
N SER A 442 25.96 -7.94 6.17
CA SER A 442 27.05 -8.53 5.39
C SER A 442 27.79 -7.50 4.54
N ALA A 443 27.08 -6.54 3.95
CA ALA A 443 27.71 -5.50 3.13
C ALA A 443 28.50 -4.49 3.99
N LEU A 444 28.06 -4.26 5.24
CA LEU A 444 28.79 -3.42 6.19
C LEU A 444 30.10 -4.04 6.67
N THR A 445 30.18 -5.36 6.78
CA THR A 445 31.41 -6.06 7.19
C THR A 445 32.49 -6.11 6.10
N GLY A 446 32.13 -5.84 4.85
CA GLY A 446 33.03 -5.94 3.68
C GLY A 446 33.77 -4.64 3.28
N GLY A 447 33.69 -3.58 4.08
CA GLY A 447 34.34 -2.28 3.78
C GLY A 447 33.41 -1.28 3.09
N ALA A 448 32.38 -0.82 3.80
CA ALA A 448 31.45 0.20 3.31
C ALA A 448 32.14 1.57 3.09
N ALA A 449 31.78 2.27 2.01
CA ALA A 449 32.20 3.65 1.80
C ALA A 449 31.65 4.55 2.92
N ARG A 450 32.35 5.64 3.27
CA ARG A 450 31.89 6.62 4.25
C ARG A 450 31.65 7.96 3.57
N ALA A 451 30.56 8.63 3.91
CA ALA A 451 30.32 10.01 3.54
C ALA A 451 29.86 10.79 4.76
N ASP A 452 30.65 11.80 5.12
CA ASP A 452 30.48 12.62 6.30
C ASP A 452 30.00 14.04 5.93
N SER A 453 29.93 14.35 4.63
CA SER A 453 29.46 15.63 4.10
C SER A 453 28.41 15.49 2.99
N GLY A 454 27.66 16.58 2.75
CA GLY A 454 26.71 16.65 1.63
C GLY A 454 27.36 16.46 0.25
N SER A 455 28.58 16.97 0.04
CA SER A 455 29.31 16.79 -1.23
C SER A 455 29.69 15.33 -1.50
N GLU A 456 30.10 14.60 -0.46
CA GLU A 456 30.40 13.17 -0.59
C GLU A 456 29.14 12.33 -0.84
N ALA A 457 28.03 12.68 -0.18
CA ALA A 457 26.74 12.10 -0.46
C ALA A 457 26.32 12.31 -1.93
N GLU A 458 26.52 13.50 -2.49
CA GLU A 458 26.24 13.77 -3.91
C GLU A 458 27.10 12.92 -4.85
N LYS A 459 28.39 12.76 -4.57
CA LYS A 459 29.28 11.88 -5.37
C LYS A 459 28.84 10.40 -5.34
N LEU A 460 28.27 9.93 -4.23
CA LEU A 460 27.67 8.59 -4.16
C LEU A 460 26.43 8.49 -5.06
N VAL A 461 25.57 9.51 -5.04
CA VAL A 461 24.40 9.57 -5.92
C VAL A 461 24.81 9.60 -7.40
N ASP A 462 25.80 10.41 -7.77
CA ASP A 462 26.36 10.46 -9.13
C ASP A 462 26.82 9.10 -9.62
N ARG A 463 27.45 8.32 -8.75
CA ARG A 463 27.95 6.98 -9.06
C ARG A 463 26.83 5.97 -9.22
N TRP A 464 25.84 5.98 -8.32
CA TRP A 464 24.78 4.98 -8.30
C TRP A 464 23.67 5.26 -9.31
N LEU A 465 23.36 6.53 -9.58
CA LEU A 465 22.33 6.92 -10.56
C LEU A 465 22.90 7.08 -11.99
N GLN A 466 24.00 6.40 -12.35
CA GLN A 466 24.49 6.27 -13.73
C GLN A 466 23.53 5.41 -14.58
N ILE A 467 22.30 5.89 -14.74
CA ILE A 467 21.18 5.22 -15.41
C ILE A 467 21.07 5.70 -16.89
N ALA A 468 22.20 6.09 -17.50
CA ALA A 468 22.26 6.64 -18.87
C ALA A 468 22.84 5.67 -19.89
#